data_AF-A0A645BR75-F1
#
_entry.id   AF-A0A645BR75-F1
#
_cell.length_a   1.000
_cell.length_b   1.000
_cell.length_c   1.000
_cell.angle_alpha   90.00
_cell.angle_beta   90.00
_cell.angle_gamma   90.00
#
_symmetry.space_group_name_H-M   'P 1'
#
loop_
_entity.id
_entity.type
_entity.pdbx_description
1 polymer ?
#
loop_
_entity_poly.entity_id
_entity_poly.type
_entity_poly.pdbx_seq_one_letter_code
_entity_poly.pdbx_strand_id
1 'polypeptide(L)'
;MISEAAVYRHITGLNQLLDEFNLKIRRGRITGDELQICYFFFQLFWNSVPLEEIQGKENDHNSLLFVSFLEKKLKQPFGSTTRLKLYLWIRILKKRTKKLNNPPSVESMTMLSDDYLDDPVYQLVRESYFLSVSPSAEFQFEYKATYLYLFISSLFVIERSNRFLLQSDDWPTFNTKVIELNKMVVQHVKTAYQIDSAEIDSRFIQEWKYFLTQLHSTIVYFKGNITFFEEQMLFDRLVNQSIFTPNFELVQQIIQETEDILGFSLLETTKQLVTRIHLYFINQMRRFSKLTIQIGVFCSRDNLQTNIMMESIKNEFDTKFYIHCEEAEVKKDYDLLISDSAFGIQQFSFKDLYIINDFKTQADIQALTRLLKDYSKKEGI
;
A
#
# COMPACT_ATOMS: atom_id res chain seq x y z
N MET A 1 36.37 -18.75 -18.95
CA MET A 1 35.34 -19.37 -19.81
C MET A 1 34.49 -20.25 -18.91
N ILE A 2 33.17 -20.04 -18.84
CA ILE A 2 32.27 -20.83 -17.98
C ILE A 2 31.92 -22.13 -18.72
N SER A 3 31.96 -23.29 -18.05
CA SER A 3 31.62 -24.57 -18.68
C SER A 3 30.13 -24.64 -19.04
N GLU A 4 29.77 -25.40 -20.07
CA GLU A 4 28.37 -25.59 -20.47
C GLU A 4 27.50 -26.11 -19.31
N ALA A 5 28.04 -27.04 -18.51
CA ALA A 5 27.39 -27.53 -17.31
C ALA A 5 27.19 -26.45 -16.23
N ALA A 6 28.10 -25.49 -16.11
CA ALA A 6 27.91 -24.34 -15.21
C ALA A 6 26.85 -23.37 -15.74
N VAL A 7 26.82 -23.11 -17.06
CA VAL A 7 25.76 -22.31 -17.70
C VAL A 7 24.38 -22.95 -17.47
N TYR A 8 24.26 -24.27 -17.66
CA TYR A 8 22.99 -24.97 -17.43
C TYR A 8 22.54 -24.90 -15.96
N ARG A 9 23.46 -25.05 -15.01
CA ARG A 9 23.17 -24.87 -13.58
C ARG A 9 22.70 -23.45 -13.26
N HIS A 10 23.35 -22.42 -13.81
CA HIS A 10 22.91 -21.04 -13.62
C HIS A 10 21.53 -20.78 -14.23
N ILE A 11 21.26 -21.28 -15.44
CA ILE A 11 19.93 -21.16 -16.06
C ILE A 11 18.86 -21.87 -15.22
N THR A 12 19.19 -23.03 -14.64
CA THR A 12 18.26 -23.76 -13.76
C THR A 12 17.93 -22.95 -12.52
N GLY A 13 18.93 -22.36 -11.86
CA GLY A 13 18.72 -21.48 -10.71
C GLY A 13 17.93 -20.21 -11.08
N LEU A 14 18.23 -19.59 -12.22
CA LEU A 14 17.47 -18.44 -12.71
C LEU A 14 16.01 -18.80 -13.02
N ASN A 15 15.74 -19.99 -13.55
CA ASN A 15 14.37 -20.45 -13.79
C ASN A 15 13.58 -20.67 -12.51
N GLN A 16 14.23 -21.07 -11.40
CA GLN A 16 13.57 -21.16 -10.10
C GLN A 16 13.15 -19.77 -9.60
N LEU A 17 14.01 -18.76 -9.75
CA LEU A 17 13.68 -17.38 -9.37
C LEU A 17 12.61 -16.76 -10.28
N LEU A 18 12.68 -17.03 -11.59
CA LEU A 18 11.72 -16.49 -12.56
C LEU A 18 10.32 -17.09 -12.44
N ASP A 19 10.17 -18.22 -11.76
CA ASP A 19 8.87 -18.89 -11.57
C ASP A 19 7.88 -18.00 -10.81
N GLU A 20 8.35 -17.13 -9.92
CA GLU A 20 7.49 -16.15 -9.23
C GLU A 20 6.80 -15.16 -10.19
N PHE A 21 7.42 -14.91 -11.35
CA PHE A 21 6.85 -14.12 -12.43
C PHE A 21 6.12 -14.99 -13.47
N ASN A 22 5.97 -16.30 -13.27
CA ASN A 22 5.55 -17.26 -14.28
C ASN A 22 6.40 -17.21 -15.57
N LEU A 23 7.71 -16.93 -15.44
CA LEU A 23 8.64 -16.81 -16.56
C LEU A 23 9.69 -17.92 -16.54
N LYS A 24 10.29 -18.19 -17.70
CA LYS A 24 11.38 -19.16 -17.83
C LYS A 24 12.32 -18.84 -18.98
N ILE A 25 13.60 -19.11 -18.80
CA ILE A 25 14.63 -19.11 -19.83
C ILE A 25 14.59 -20.45 -20.57
N ARG A 26 14.29 -20.39 -21.87
CA ARG A 26 14.37 -21.52 -22.80
C ARG A 26 15.18 -21.10 -24.04
N ARG A 27 16.16 -21.91 -24.42
CA ARG A 27 17.03 -21.67 -25.59
C ARG A 27 17.63 -20.25 -25.59
N GLY A 28 18.12 -19.81 -24.43
CA GLY A 28 18.74 -18.49 -24.26
C GLY A 28 17.77 -17.29 -24.31
N ARG A 29 16.45 -17.52 -24.22
CA ARG A 29 15.43 -16.46 -24.24
C ARG A 29 14.47 -16.62 -23.06
N ILE A 30 14.07 -15.49 -22.47
CA ILE A 30 12.96 -15.47 -21.51
C ILE A 30 11.65 -15.68 -22.28
N THR A 31 10.83 -16.60 -21.80
CA THR A 31 9.54 -17.03 -22.35
C THR A 31 8.47 -17.01 -21.26
N GLY A 32 7.23 -16.73 -21.63
CA GLY A 32 6.09 -16.49 -20.74
C GLY A 32 5.12 -15.52 -21.40
N ASP A 33 4.15 -15.01 -20.64
CA ASP A 33 3.28 -13.92 -21.07
C ASP A 33 4.10 -12.63 -21.33
N GLU A 34 3.78 -11.89 -22.39
CA GLU A 34 4.59 -10.75 -22.82
C GLU A 34 4.44 -9.52 -21.91
N LEU A 35 3.25 -9.27 -21.35
CA LEU A 35 3.05 -8.20 -20.36
C LEU A 35 3.89 -8.50 -19.12
N GLN A 36 3.88 -9.75 -18.68
CA GLN A 36 4.63 -10.24 -17.54
C GLN A 36 6.15 -10.18 -17.75
N ILE A 37 6.64 -10.45 -18.96
CA ILE A 37 8.06 -10.24 -19.31
C ILE A 37 8.44 -8.75 -19.25
N CYS A 38 7.58 -7.87 -19.76
CA CYS A 38 7.82 -6.42 -19.70
C CYS A 38 7.87 -5.94 -18.24
N TYR A 39 6.94 -6.42 -17.42
CA TYR A 39 6.90 -6.15 -15.99
C TYR A 39 8.17 -6.62 -15.27
N PHE A 40 8.62 -7.86 -15.51
CA PHE A 40 9.86 -8.38 -14.94
C PHE A 40 11.06 -7.48 -15.27
N PHE A 41 11.23 -7.09 -16.53
CA PHE A 41 12.34 -6.20 -16.91
C PHE A 41 12.22 -4.81 -16.30
N PHE A 42 11.00 -4.28 -16.16
CA PHE A 42 10.78 -3.02 -15.47
C PHE A 42 11.22 -3.12 -14.00
N GLN A 43 10.73 -4.13 -13.27
CA GLN A 43 11.13 -4.38 -11.88
C GLN A 43 12.64 -4.56 -11.74
N LEU A 44 13.27 -5.31 -12.64
CA LEU A 44 14.70 -5.55 -12.61
C LEU A 44 15.49 -4.25 -12.81
N PHE A 45 15.16 -3.48 -13.84
CA PHE A 45 15.90 -2.24 -14.10
C PHE A 45 15.61 -1.16 -13.06
N TRP A 46 14.35 -1.00 -12.66
CA TRP A 46 13.94 0.03 -11.72
C TRP A 46 14.54 -0.17 -10.32
N ASN A 47 14.66 -1.43 -9.88
CA ASN A 47 15.15 -1.72 -8.53
C ASN A 47 16.65 -2.07 -8.48
N SER A 48 17.27 -2.49 -9.59
CA SER A 48 18.71 -2.89 -9.60
C SER A 48 19.66 -1.89 -10.25
N VAL A 49 19.17 -0.90 -11.00
CA VAL A 49 20.02 0.06 -11.73
C VAL A 49 19.85 1.46 -11.13
N PRO A 50 20.94 2.20 -10.85
CA PRO A 50 20.85 3.59 -10.40
C PRO A 50 20.01 4.45 -11.36
N LEU A 51 19.13 5.29 -10.82
CA LEU A 51 18.17 6.06 -11.63
C LEU A 51 18.89 7.03 -12.59
N GLU A 52 20.04 7.55 -12.19
CA GLU A 52 20.90 8.43 -12.99
C GLU A 52 21.42 7.71 -14.25
N GLU A 53 21.71 6.41 -14.15
CA GLU A 53 22.11 5.61 -15.31
C GLU A 53 20.95 5.32 -16.26
N ILE A 54 19.73 5.19 -15.74
CA ILE A 54 18.53 5.03 -16.57
C ILE A 54 18.28 6.35 -17.31
N GLN A 55 18.32 7.47 -16.57
CA GLN A 55 18.11 8.82 -17.10
C GLN A 55 19.17 9.21 -18.13
N GLY A 56 20.45 8.91 -17.87
CA GLY A 56 21.55 9.19 -18.79
C GLY A 56 21.44 8.47 -20.14
N LYS A 57 20.53 7.49 -20.26
CA LYS A 57 20.25 6.78 -21.51
C LYS A 57 18.98 7.29 -22.21
N GLU A 58 18.33 8.37 -21.77
CA GLU A 58 17.15 8.98 -22.42
C GLU A 58 17.45 9.59 -23.79
N ASN A 59 17.66 8.74 -24.80
CA ASN A 59 18.04 9.16 -26.16
C ASN A 59 17.00 8.75 -27.23
N ASP A 60 15.90 8.11 -26.84
CA ASP A 60 14.87 7.66 -27.76
C ASP A 60 13.77 8.71 -27.88
N HIS A 61 13.79 9.46 -28.99
CA HIS A 61 12.90 10.58 -29.24
C HIS A 61 11.41 10.20 -29.13
N ASN A 62 10.99 9.07 -29.73
CA ASN A 62 9.57 8.68 -29.72
C ASN A 62 9.08 8.33 -28.30
N SER A 63 9.92 7.71 -27.46
CA SER A 63 9.56 7.46 -26.05
C SER A 63 9.39 8.78 -25.29
N LEU A 64 10.24 9.77 -25.53
CA LEU A 64 10.12 11.10 -24.92
C LEU A 64 8.91 11.89 -25.44
N LEU A 65 8.55 11.73 -26.71
CA LEU A 65 7.35 12.32 -27.30
C LEU A 65 6.08 11.78 -26.64
N PHE A 66 6.01 10.47 -26.37
CA PHE A 66 4.88 9.89 -25.64
C PHE A 66 4.69 10.54 -24.29
N VAL A 67 5.77 10.63 -23.50
CA VAL A 67 5.72 11.22 -22.16
C VAL A 67 5.19 12.65 -22.23
N SER A 68 5.70 13.43 -23.18
CA SER A 68 5.30 14.82 -23.39
C SER A 68 3.84 14.96 -23.85
N PHE A 69 3.36 14.08 -24.73
CA PHE A 69 1.96 14.10 -25.18
C PHE A 69 0.99 13.71 -24.08
N LEU A 70 1.33 12.67 -23.30
CA LEU A 70 0.51 12.23 -22.18
C LEU A 70 0.44 13.32 -21.10
N GLU A 71 1.57 13.92 -20.73
CA GLU A 71 1.67 15.04 -19.81
C GLU A 71 0.80 16.23 -20.26
N LYS A 72 0.90 16.62 -21.54
CA LYS A 72 0.09 17.70 -22.12
C LYS A 72 -1.41 17.38 -22.10
N LYS A 73 -1.78 16.14 -22.42
CA LYS A 73 -3.19 15.70 -22.44
C LYS A 73 -3.80 15.66 -21.04
N LEU A 74 -3.03 15.27 -20.04
CA LEU A 74 -3.42 15.29 -18.63
C LEU A 74 -3.42 16.71 -18.02
N LYS A 75 -2.87 17.69 -18.74
CA LYS A 75 -2.78 19.10 -18.33
C LYS A 75 -2.09 19.31 -16.97
N GLN A 76 -1.19 18.41 -16.59
CA GLN A 76 -0.34 18.57 -15.41
C GLN A 76 1.10 18.18 -15.73
N PRO A 77 2.09 18.86 -15.13
CA PRO A 77 3.48 18.46 -15.27
C PRO A 77 3.74 17.15 -14.52
N PHE A 78 4.59 16.31 -15.10
CA PHE A 78 5.08 15.10 -14.44
C PHE A 78 6.39 15.37 -13.71
N GLY A 79 6.51 14.87 -12.49
CA GLY A 79 7.81 14.78 -11.81
C GLY A 79 8.82 13.94 -12.59
N SER A 80 10.11 14.14 -12.30
CA SER A 80 11.22 13.41 -12.94
C SER A 80 11.07 11.89 -12.85
N THR A 81 10.66 11.38 -11.69
CA THR A 81 10.41 9.95 -11.47
C THR A 81 9.33 9.39 -12.39
N THR A 82 8.20 10.09 -12.52
CA THR A 82 7.08 9.68 -13.38
C THR A 82 7.52 9.63 -14.84
N ARG A 83 8.22 10.68 -15.30
CA ARG A 83 8.77 10.73 -16.66
C ARG A 83 9.71 9.57 -16.94
N LEU A 84 10.62 9.29 -16.01
CA LEU A 84 11.61 8.21 -16.15
C LEU A 84 10.95 6.82 -16.15
N LYS A 85 9.95 6.59 -15.29
CA LYS A 85 9.15 5.35 -15.28
C LYS A 85 8.48 5.10 -16.64
N LEU A 86 7.79 6.12 -17.16
CA LEU A 86 7.12 6.04 -18.46
C LEU A 86 8.11 5.79 -19.59
N TYR A 87 9.22 6.54 -19.62
CA TYR A 87 10.29 6.36 -20.59
C TYR A 87 10.83 4.92 -20.58
N LEU A 88 11.15 4.40 -19.40
CA LEU A 88 11.70 3.05 -19.23
C LEU A 88 10.72 1.99 -19.74
N TRP A 89 9.45 2.09 -19.38
CA TRP A 89 8.42 1.14 -19.79
C TRP A 89 8.27 1.08 -21.32
N ILE A 90 8.20 2.25 -21.98
CA ILE A 90 8.06 2.31 -23.45
C ILE A 90 9.29 1.74 -24.14
N ARG A 91 10.48 2.04 -23.62
CA ARG A 91 11.72 1.47 -24.14
C ARG A 91 11.68 -0.06 -24.06
N ILE A 92 11.23 -0.62 -22.93
CA ILE A 92 11.08 -2.08 -22.76
C ILE A 92 10.13 -2.62 -23.83
N LEU A 93 8.93 -2.05 -23.98
CA LEU A 93 7.95 -2.44 -24.99
C LEU A 93 8.53 -2.42 -26.42
N LYS A 94 9.26 -1.36 -26.78
CA LYS A 94 9.91 -1.23 -28.11
C LYS A 94 10.99 -2.29 -28.32
N LYS A 95 11.83 -2.56 -27.31
CA LYS A 95 12.90 -3.57 -27.41
C LYS A 95 12.36 -4.99 -27.49
N ARG A 96 11.24 -5.27 -26.83
CA ARG A 96 10.53 -6.55 -26.90
C ARG A 96 9.82 -6.77 -28.24
N THR A 97 9.21 -5.72 -28.80
CA THR A 97 8.58 -5.73 -30.14
C THR A 97 9.53 -6.23 -31.24
N LYS A 98 10.80 -5.78 -31.22
CA LYS A 98 11.79 -6.16 -32.24
C LYS A 98 12.20 -7.64 -32.21
N LYS A 99 11.79 -8.39 -31.19
CA LYS A 99 12.26 -9.76 -30.95
C LYS A 99 11.20 -10.84 -31.14
N LEU A 100 9.89 -10.54 -31.13
CA LEU A 100 8.81 -11.53 -31.16
C LEU A 100 7.51 -11.01 -31.83
N ASN A 101 6.89 -11.85 -32.67
CA ASN A 101 5.53 -11.74 -33.22
C ASN A 101 4.52 -12.57 -32.37
N ASN A 102 4.70 -12.64 -31.04
CA ASN A 102 3.77 -13.40 -30.22
C ASN A 102 2.57 -12.52 -29.86
N PRO A 103 1.34 -12.90 -30.23
CA PRO A 103 0.15 -12.20 -29.78
C PRO A 103 0.02 -12.27 -28.25
N PRO A 104 -0.70 -11.31 -27.63
CA PRO A 104 -1.01 -11.35 -26.21
C PRO A 104 -1.67 -12.69 -25.82
N SER A 105 -1.44 -13.13 -24.58
CA SER A 105 -2.16 -14.29 -24.02
C SER A 105 -3.67 -14.04 -24.00
N VAL A 106 -4.46 -15.11 -23.96
CA VAL A 106 -5.91 -15.01 -23.77
C VAL A 106 -6.23 -14.29 -22.46
N GLU A 107 -5.47 -14.51 -21.38
CA GLU A 107 -5.68 -13.78 -20.12
C GLU A 107 -5.43 -12.27 -20.28
N SER A 108 -4.33 -11.88 -20.93
CA SER A 108 -4.06 -10.47 -21.25
C SER A 108 -5.10 -9.85 -22.17
N MET A 109 -5.72 -10.64 -23.06
CA MET A 109 -6.83 -10.19 -23.89
C MET A 109 -8.16 -10.13 -23.14
N THR A 110 -8.41 -10.99 -22.15
CA THR A 110 -9.61 -10.89 -21.29
C THR A 110 -9.55 -9.70 -20.34
N MET A 111 -8.34 -9.20 -20.03
CA MET A 111 -8.15 -7.90 -19.39
C MET A 111 -8.47 -6.71 -20.33
N LEU A 112 -8.89 -6.95 -21.58
CA LEU A 112 -9.47 -5.95 -22.49
C LEU A 112 -11.01 -5.98 -22.45
N SER A 113 -11.63 -6.39 -21.33
CA SER A 113 -13.09 -6.33 -21.19
C SER A 113 -13.63 -4.93 -21.54
N ASP A 114 -14.88 -4.85 -21.96
CA ASP A 114 -15.55 -3.60 -22.36
C ASP A 114 -15.38 -2.49 -21.30
N ASP A 115 -15.27 -2.87 -20.02
CA ASP A 115 -15.03 -1.99 -18.86
C ASP A 115 -13.88 -0.98 -19.03
N TYR A 116 -12.83 -1.29 -19.81
CA TYR A 116 -11.68 -0.39 -19.99
C TYR A 116 -11.81 0.55 -21.18
N LEU A 117 -12.65 0.22 -22.17
CA LEU A 117 -12.85 1.05 -23.35
C LEU A 117 -13.47 2.39 -22.97
N ASP A 118 -14.28 2.43 -21.92
CA ASP A 118 -14.88 3.66 -21.42
C ASP A 118 -13.97 4.45 -20.46
N ASP A 119 -12.82 3.91 -20.05
CA ASP A 119 -11.90 4.62 -19.14
C ASP A 119 -11.24 5.81 -19.86
N PRO A 120 -11.47 7.07 -19.43
CA PRO A 120 -10.86 8.24 -20.02
C PRO A 120 -9.33 8.18 -19.98
N VAL A 121 -8.74 7.57 -18.94
CA VAL A 121 -7.28 7.39 -18.86
C VAL A 121 -6.80 6.44 -19.94
N TYR A 122 -7.53 5.35 -20.21
CA TYR A 122 -7.20 4.43 -21.28
C TYR A 122 -7.21 5.15 -22.63
N GLN A 123 -8.25 5.92 -22.92
CA GLN A 123 -8.34 6.67 -24.18
C GLN A 123 -7.20 7.69 -24.32
N LEU A 124 -6.86 8.43 -23.26
CA LEU A 124 -5.74 9.37 -23.28
C LEU A 124 -4.39 8.67 -23.51
N VAL A 125 -4.17 7.51 -22.87
CA VAL A 125 -2.95 6.71 -23.05
C VAL A 125 -2.88 6.17 -24.46
N ARG A 126 -3.98 5.62 -24.97
CA ARG A 126 -4.11 5.09 -26.32
C ARG A 126 -3.81 6.14 -27.37
N GLU A 127 -4.44 7.31 -27.28
CA GLU A 127 -4.19 8.42 -28.20
C GLU A 127 -2.75 8.93 -28.12
N SER A 128 -2.21 9.12 -26.90
CA SER A 128 -0.82 9.53 -26.69
C SER A 128 0.16 8.54 -27.31
N TYR A 129 -0.11 7.25 -27.15
CA TYR A 129 0.68 6.17 -27.73
C TYR A 129 0.70 6.25 -29.26
N PHE A 130 -0.47 6.34 -29.89
CA PHE A 130 -0.55 6.40 -31.35
C PHE A 130 0.09 7.67 -31.93
N LEU A 131 -0.08 8.82 -31.29
CA LEU A 131 0.51 10.09 -31.74
C LEU A 131 2.05 10.11 -31.61
N SER A 132 2.59 9.49 -30.57
CA SER A 132 4.03 9.55 -30.27
C SER A 132 4.92 8.66 -31.10
N VAL A 133 4.37 7.63 -31.75
CA VAL A 133 5.20 6.60 -32.39
C VAL A 133 5.10 6.62 -33.95
N SER A 134 4.14 7.33 -34.61
CA SER A 134 3.96 7.52 -36.09
C SER A 134 3.83 6.21 -36.92
N PRO A 135 3.33 6.11 -38.18
CA PRO A 135 2.86 4.84 -38.78
C PRO A 135 3.98 3.91 -39.26
N SER A 136 4.86 3.47 -38.36
CA SER A 136 5.77 2.36 -38.63
C SER A 136 5.00 1.04 -38.54
N ALA A 137 5.45 0.00 -39.23
CA ALA A 137 4.76 -1.30 -39.24
C ALA A 137 4.71 -2.02 -37.85
N GLU A 138 5.36 -1.46 -36.82
CA GLU A 138 5.41 -2.00 -35.44
C GLU A 138 4.08 -1.83 -34.65
N PHE A 139 3.02 -1.35 -35.32
CA PHE A 139 1.83 -0.69 -34.74
C PHE A 139 0.48 -1.39 -34.85
N GLN A 140 0.42 -2.59 -35.42
CA GLN A 140 -0.85 -3.29 -35.63
C GLN A 140 -1.50 -3.83 -34.34
N PHE A 141 -1.09 -3.35 -33.18
CA PHE A 141 -1.24 -4.06 -31.92
C PHE A 141 -1.78 -3.15 -30.81
N GLU A 142 -3.11 -2.99 -30.76
CA GLU A 142 -3.84 -2.23 -29.74
C GLU A 142 -3.49 -2.64 -28.31
N TYR A 143 -3.08 -3.90 -28.10
CA TYR A 143 -2.67 -4.43 -26.79
C TYR A 143 -1.51 -3.66 -26.15
N LYS A 144 -0.65 -2.96 -26.91
CA LYS A 144 0.47 -2.19 -26.32
C LYS A 144 0.00 -0.93 -25.60
N ALA A 145 -1.03 -0.26 -26.12
CA ALA A 145 -1.69 0.83 -25.41
C ALA A 145 -2.30 0.32 -24.11
N THR A 146 -2.84 -0.89 -24.12
CA THR A 146 -3.33 -1.57 -22.91
C THR A 146 -2.19 -1.87 -21.93
N TYR A 147 -1.06 -2.42 -22.38
CA TYR A 147 0.07 -2.67 -21.48
C TYR A 147 0.59 -1.39 -20.84
N LEU A 148 0.60 -0.28 -21.58
CA LEU A 148 0.87 1.04 -21.03
C LEU A 148 -0.19 1.46 -20.01
N TYR A 149 -1.47 1.31 -20.33
CA TYR A 149 -2.55 1.67 -19.42
C TYR A 149 -2.50 0.85 -18.12
N LEU A 150 -2.30 -0.47 -18.20
CA LEU A 150 -2.17 -1.35 -17.02
C LEU A 150 -0.96 -0.96 -16.17
N PHE A 151 0.17 -0.63 -16.81
CA PHE A 151 1.34 -0.10 -16.12
C PHE A 151 1.06 1.25 -15.44
N ILE A 152 0.38 2.17 -16.13
CA ILE A 152 0.10 3.52 -15.64
C ILE A 152 -0.96 3.49 -14.52
N SER A 153 -1.93 2.56 -14.60
CA SER A 153 -2.97 2.32 -13.59
C SER A 153 -2.48 1.55 -12.38
N SER A 154 -1.29 0.99 -12.46
CA SER A 154 -0.57 0.33 -11.37
C SER A 154 0.74 1.05 -11.06
N LEU A 155 1.50 0.54 -10.09
CA LEU A 155 2.90 0.91 -9.84
C LEU A 155 3.18 2.40 -9.56
N PHE A 156 2.17 3.16 -9.15
CA PHE A 156 2.31 4.56 -8.71
C PHE A 156 3.01 5.42 -9.76
N VAL A 157 2.57 5.29 -11.02
CA VAL A 157 3.14 6.05 -12.14
C VAL A 157 2.53 7.45 -12.20
N ILE A 158 1.20 7.55 -12.29
CA ILE A 158 0.51 8.83 -12.30
C ILE A 158 0.34 9.33 -10.87
N GLU A 159 0.75 10.58 -10.62
CA GLU A 159 0.61 11.23 -9.33
C GLU A 159 -0.85 11.36 -8.89
N ARG A 160 -1.05 11.39 -7.57
CA ARG A 160 -2.37 11.44 -6.93
C ARG A 160 -3.29 12.52 -7.50
N SER A 161 -2.76 13.73 -7.70
CA SER A 161 -3.50 14.89 -8.20
C SER A 161 -4.09 14.66 -9.58
N ASN A 162 -3.49 13.79 -10.40
CA ASN A 162 -3.86 13.53 -11.77
C ASN A 162 -4.95 12.46 -11.90
N ARG A 163 -4.93 11.45 -11.03
CA ARG A 163 -5.86 10.31 -11.12
C ARG A 163 -7.32 10.70 -10.86
N PHE A 164 -7.54 11.63 -9.92
CA PHE A 164 -8.90 12.10 -9.58
C PHE A 164 -9.47 13.13 -10.57
N LEU A 165 -8.66 13.67 -11.48
CA LEU A 165 -9.17 14.60 -12.52
C LEU A 165 -10.00 13.90 -13.60
N LEU A 166 -9.93 12.57 -13.65
CA LEU A 166 -10.43 11.77 -14.78
C LEU A 166 -11.63 10.90 -14.39
N GLN A 167 -12.03 10.88 -13.12
CA GLN A 167 -13.18 10.10 -12.63
C GLN A 167 -13.90 10.80 -11.47
N SER A 168 -15.23 10.70 -11.49
CA SER A 168 -16.17 11.21 -10.48
C SER A 168 -16.26 10.27 -9.27
N ASP A 169 -16.11 10.84 -8.06
CA ASP A 169 -16.53 10.41 -6.71
C ASP A 169 -16.36 8.96 -6.19
N ASP A 170 -16.29 7.89 -7.01
CA ASP A 170 -16.09 6.52 -6.53
C ASP A 170 -14.59 6.16 -6.43
N TRP A 171 -14.05 5.25 -7.25
CA TRP A 171 -12.64 4.82 -7.17
C TRP A 171 -11.88 5.23 -8.43
N PRO A 172 -10.57 5.53 -8.39
CA PRO A 172 -9.80 5.98 -9.55
C PRO A 172 -9.41 4.85 -10.54
N THR A 173 -10.38 3.98 -10.86
CA THR A 173 -10.26 2.83 -11.77
C THR A 173 -11.66 2.35 -12.17
N PHE A 174 -11.82 1.81 -13.39
CA PHE A 174 -13.05 1.13 -13.82
C PHE A 174 -13.02 -0.37 -13.57
N ASN A 175 -11.87 -0.93 -13.15
CA ASN A 175 -11.76 -2.36 -12.90
C ASN A 175 -12.60 -2.76 -11.67
N THR A 176 -13.71 -3.44 -11.93
CA THR A 176 -14.69 -3.88 -10.92
C THR A 176 -14.06 -4.76 -9.85
N LYS A 177 -13.12 -5.64 -10.20
CA LYS A 177 -12.39 -6.49 -9.26
C LYS A 177 -11.49 -5.68 -8.34
N VAL A 178 -10.81 -4.65 -8.86
CA VAL A 178 -10.02 -3.72 -8.04
C VAL A 178 -10.93 -2.91 -7.12
N ILE A 179 -12.08 -2.45 -7.61
CA ILE A 179 -13.09 -1.74 -6.81
C ILE A 179 -13.63 -2.63 -5.68
N GLU A 180 -13.91 -3.90 -5.96
CA GLU A 180 -14.38 -4.88 -4.99
C GLU A 180 -13.35 -5.08 -3.86
N LEU A 181 -12.09 -5.36 -4.23
CA LEU A 181 -10.99 -5.48 -3.27
C LEU A 181 -10.82 -4.21 -2.41
N ASN A 182 -10.88 -3.04 -3.05
CA ASN A 182 -10.81 -1.75 -2.38
C ASN A 182 -11.94 -1.57 -1.34
N LYS A 183 -13.19 -1.86 -1.73
CA LYS A 183 -14.37 -1.74 -0.86
C LYS A 183 -14.30 -2.75 0.29
N MET A 184 -13.87 -3.99 0.02
CA MET A 184 -13.67 -5.03 1.03
C MET A 184 -12.70 -4.59 2.11
N VAL A 185 -11.50 -4.11 1.73
CA VAL A 185 -10.50 -3.63 2.70
C VAL A 185 -11.05 -2.50 3.56
N VAL A 186 -11.69 -1.49 2.96
CA VAL A 186 -12.28 -0.38 3.71
C VAL A 186 -13.35 -0.87 4.68
N GLN A 187 -14.19 -1.81 4.26
CA GLN A 187 -15.30 -2.33 5.06
C GLN A 187 -14.79 -3.12 6.28
N HIS A 188 -13.80 -3.99 6.10
CA HIS A 188 -13.18 -4.73 7.19
C HIS A 188 -12.63 -3.80 8.27
N VAL A 189 -11.91 -2.75 7.85
CA VAL A 189 -11.34 -1.78 8.79
C VAL A 189 -12.41 -0.96 9.48
N LYS A 190 -13.45 -0.51 8.75
CA LYS A 190 -14.58 0.21 9.37
C LYS A 190 -15.32 -0.63 10.39
N THR A 191 -15.59 -1.90 10.08
CA THR A 191 -16.28 -2.82 10.98
C THR A 191 -15.43 -3.13 12.21
N ALA A 192 -14.14 -3.44 12.02
CA ALA A 192 -13.23 -3.75 13.11
C ALA A 192 -13.10 -2.58 14.12
N TYR A 193 -13.12 -1.34 13.63
CA TYR A 193 -12.89 -0.15 14.44
C TYR A 193 -14.13 0.73 14.66
N GLN A 194 -15.32 0.25 14.30
CA GLN A 194 -16.59 0.97 14.43
C GLN A 194 -16.54 2.41 13.88
N ILE A 195 -15.90 2.59 12.73
CA ILE A 195 -15.67 3.90 12.10
C ILE A 195 -16.89 4.30 11.28
N ASP A 196 -17.44 5.49 11.55
CA ASP A 196 -18.46 6.10 10.70
C ASP A 196 -17.81 6.75 9.46
N SER A 197 -18.42 6.53 8.29
CA SER A 197 -17.97 7.14 7.04
C SER A 197 -18.03 8.67 7.07
N ALA A 198 -18.96 9.24 7.84
CA ALA A 198 -19.11 10.69 7.98
C ALA A 198 -17.95 11.36 8.74
N GLU A 199 -17.18 10.60 9.52
CA GLU A 199 -16.08 11.11 10.35
C GLU A 199 -14.74 11.11 9.61
N ILE A 200 -14.67 10.43 8.46
CA ILE A 200 -13.44 10.31 7.69
C ILE A 200 -13.26 11.57 6.84
N ASP A 201 -12.13 12.24 7.04
CA ASP A 201 -11.76 13.42 6.25
C ASP A 201 -11.71 13.12 4.73
N SER A 202 -12.29 14.03 3.94
CA SER A 202 -12.41 13.87 2.48
C SER A 202 -11.06 13.73 1.76
N ARG A 203 -10.03 14.46 2.20
CA ARG A 203 -8.68 14.36 1.64
C ARG A 203 -8.11 12.99 1.98
N PHE A 204 -8.26 12.50 3.20
CA PHE A 204 -7.86 11.14 3.57
C PHE A 204 -8.51 10.07 2.70
N ILE A 205 -9.82 10.18 2.43
CA ILE A 205 -10.54 9.26 1.54
C ILE A 205 -9.89 9.24 0.16
N GLN A 206 -9.61 10.40 -0.43
CA GLN A 206 -8.94 10.49 -1.74
C GLN A 206 -7.54 9.87 -1.70
N GLU A 207 -6.75 10.13 -0.66
CA GLU A 207 -5.41 9.57 -0.54
C GLU A 207 -5.44 8.03 -0.56
N TRP A 208 -6.30 7.43 0.25
CA TRP A 208 -6.36 5.98 0.36
C TRP A 208 -7.08 5.29 -0.79
N LYS A 209 -8.05 5.95 -1.40
CA LYS A 209 -8.62 5.50 -2.68
C LYS A 209 -7.54 5.33 -3.74
N TYR A 210 -6.60 6.28 -3.82
CA TYR A 210 -5.46 6.17 -4.72
C TYR A 210 -4.52 5.02 -4.33
N PHE A 211 -4.05 4.95 -3.07
CA PHE A 211 -3.09 3.92 -2.66
C PHE A 211 -3.62 2.49 -2.81
N LEU A 212 -4.86 2.23 -2.37
CA LEU A 212 -5.48 0.91 -2.50
C LEU A 212 -5.67 0.54 -3.97
N THR A 213 -6.11 1.47 -4.81
CA THR A 213 -6.26 1.22 -6.25
C THR A 213 -4.94 0.85 -6.90
N GLN A 214 -3.84 1.54 -6.57
CA GLN A 214 -2.52 1.23 -7.11
C GLN A 214 -2.02 -0.15 -6.66
N LEU A 215 -2.22 -0.49 -5.38
CA LEU A 215 -1.86 -1.80 -4.82
C LEU A 215 -2.66 -2.93 -5.47
N HIS A 216 -3.98 -2.83 -5.43
CA HIS A 216 -4.86 -3.89 -5.92
C HIS A 216 -4.78 -4.03 -7.44
N SER A 217 -4.59 -2.94 -8.19
CA SER A 217 -4.26 -3.03 -9.63
C SER A 217 -2.96 -3.80 -9.86
N THR A 218 -1.94 -3.59 -9.02
CA THR A 218 -0.66 -4.30 -9.17
C THR A 218 -0.83 -5.81 -9.00
N ILE A 219 -1.53 -6.27 -7.96
CA ILE A 219 -1.72 -7.72 -7.71
C ILE A 219 -2.73 -8.38 -8.66
N VAL A 220 -3.65 -7.60 -9.25
CA VAL A 220 -4.59 -8.09 -10.27
C VAL A 220 -3.89 -8.27 -11.61
N TYR A 221 -3.00 -7.34 -11.99
CA TYR A 221 -2.40 -7.33 -13.33
C TYR A 221 -1.04 -8.05 -13.43
N PHE A 222 -0.28 -8.14 -12.33
CA PHE A 222 1.10 -8.61 -12.37
C PHE A 222 1.40 -9.64 -11.28
N LYS A 223 2.36 -10.53 -11.58
CA LYS A 223 2.88 -11.54 -10.65
C LYS A 223 4.36 -11.32 -10.36
N GLY A 224 4.80 -11.70 -9.16
CA GLY A 224 6.18 -11.54 -8.70
C GLY A 224 6.51 -10.10 -8.30
N ASN A 225 7.57 -9.92 -7.51
CA ASN A 225 8.03 -8.60 -7.07
C ASN A 225 9.53 -8.64 -6.80
N ILE A 226 10.28 -7.65 -7.30
CA ILE A 226 11.71 -7.52 -6.99
C ILE A 226 11.88 -6.43 -5.95
N THR A 227 12.39 -6.79 -4.79
CA THR A 227 12.74 -5.84 -3.73
C THR A 227 14.17 -6.09 -3.27
N PHE A 228 15.00 -5.03 -3.30
CA PHE A 228 16.34 -5.02 -2.71
C PHE A 228 16.37 -4.22 -1.40
N PHE A 229 15.24 -3.61 -1.05
CA PHE A 229 15.10 -2.90 0.21
C PHE A 229 14.95 -3.95 1.32
N GLU A 230 15.59 -3.74 2.47
CA GLU A 230 15.39 -4.59 3.65
C GLU A 230 13.95 -4.40 4.15
N GLU A 231 12.99 -5.05 3.49
CA GLU A 231 11.57 -4.97 3.83
C GLU A 231 11.35 -5.42 5.27
N GLN A 232 12.16 -6.37 5.73
CA GLN A 232 12.21 -6.82 7.11
C GLN A 232 12.60 -5.69 8.08
N MET A 233 13.55 -4.81 7.73
CA MET A 233 13.93 -3.67 8.59
C MET A 233 12.83 -2.60 8.66
N LEU A 234 12.10 -2.34 7.57
CA LEU A 234 10.95 -1.42 7.60
C LEU A 234 9.77 -2.02 8.34
N PHE A 235 9.49 -3.30 8.11
CA PHE A 235 8.50 -4.05 8.86
C PHE A 235 8.83 -4.04 10.35
N ASP A 236 10.06 -4.38 10.71
CA ASP A 236 10.55 -4.34 12.09
C ASP A 236 10.50 -2.93 12.67
N ARG A 237 10.75 -1.86 11.89
CA ARG A 237 10.55 -0.49 12.39
C ARG A 237 9.09 -0.12 12.56
N LEU A 238 8.23 -0.48 11.62
CA LEU A 238 6.78 -0.27 11.70
C LEU A 238 6.13 -1.09 12.82
N VAL A 239 6.73 -2.21 13.21
CA VAL A 239 6.20 -3.15 14.21
C VAL A 239 6.84 -2.95 15.59
N ASN A 240 8.15 -2.68 15.65
CA ASN A 240 8.93 -2.63 16.89
C ASN A 240 9.29 -1.21 17.34
N GLN A 241 9.33 -0.23 16.43
CA GLN A 241 9.64 1.17 16.76
C GLN A 241 8.45 2.11 16.56
N SER A 242 7.33 1.61 16.04
CA SER A 242 6.14 2.42 15.93
C SER A 242 5.49 2.58 17.28
N ILE A 243 4.89 3.75 17.38
CA ILE A 243 4.01 4.24 18.42
C ILE A 243 2.79 3.28 18.62
N PHE A 244 2.57 2.24 17.81
CA PHE A 244 1.32 1.47 17.75
C PHE A 244 1.50 -0.05 17.87
N THR A 245 0.44 -0.76 18.29
CA THR A 245 0.38 -2.23 18.23
C THR A 245 -0.29 -2.66 16.91
N PRO A 246 0.42 -3.30 15.97
CA PRO A 246 -0.13 -3.67 14.66
C PRO A 246 -1.20 -4.78 14.78
N ASN A 247 -2.33 -4.60 14.11
CA ASN A 247 -3.40 -5.60 14.04
C ASN A 247 -3.13 -6.61 12.90
N PHE A 248 -2.23 -7.55 13.16
CA PHE A 248 -1.86 -8.58 12.19
C PHE A 248 -3.01 -9.53 11.87
N GLU A 249 -3.87 -9.83 12.83
CA GLU A 249 -5.00 -10.74 12.62
C GLU A 249 -5.96 -10.18 11.57
N LEU A 250 -6.34 -8.91 11.69
CA LEU A 250 -7.18 -8.23 10.70
C LEU A 250 -6.52 -8.22 9.32
N VAL A 251 -5.21 -7.98 9.24
CA VAL A 251 -4.50 -8.01 7.94
C VAL A 251 -4.47 -9.40 7.33
N GLN A 252 -4.28 -10.45 8.13
CA GLN A 252 -4.33 -11.82 7.62
C GLN A 252 -5.74 -12.18 7.12
N GLN A 253 -6.79 -11.75 7.82
CA GLN A 253 -8.18 -11.92 7.35
C GLN A 253 -8.41 -11.21 6.01
N ILE A 254 -7.98 -9.95 5.89
CA ILE A 254 -8.07 -9.17 4.65
C ILE A 254 -7.27 -9.84 3.51
N ILE A 255 -6.07 -10.35 3.78
CA ILE A 255 -5.25 -11.05 2.78
C ILE A 255 -5.94 -12.34 2.33
N GLN A 256 -6.50 -13.12 3.26
CA GLN A 256 -7.21 -14.34 2.92
C GLN A 256 -8.40 -14.06 2.00
N GLU A 257 -9.23 -13.07 2.33
CA GLU A 257 -10.36 -12.70 1.47
C GLU A 257 -9.91 -12.09 0.14
N THR A 258 -8.77 -11.39 0.12
CA THR A 258 -8.13 -10.94 -1.12
C THR A 258 -7.77 -12.12 -2.02
N GLU A 259 -7.17 -13.18 -1.48
CA GLU A 259 -6.83 -14.40 -2.23
C GLU A 259 -8.09 -15.12 -2.73
N ASP A 260 -9.16 -15.15 -1.93
CA ASP A 260 -10.44 -15.76 -2.29
C ASP A 260 -11.10 -15.01 -3.47
N ILE A 261 -11.14 -13.67 -3.43
CA ILE A 261 -11.64 -12.82 -4.53
C ILE A 261 -10.76 -13.00 -5.78
N LEU A 262 -9.44 -13.06 -5.61
CA LEU A 262 -8.51 -13.25 -6.72
C LEU A 262 -8.59 -14.66 -7.33
N GLY A 263 -8.96 -15.68 -6.54
CA GLY A 263 -9.00 -17.08 -6.92
C GLY A 263 -7.63 -17.75 -6.93
N PHE A 264 -6.63 -17.15 -6.28
CA PHE A 264 -5.28 -17.71 -6.17
C PHE A 264 -4.55 -17.15 -4.94
N SER A 265 -3.62 -17.94 -4.39
CA SER A 265 -2.76 -17.47 -3.31
C SER A 265 -1.66 -16.53 -3.81
N LEU A 266 -1.43 -15.46 -3.06
CA LEU A 266 -0.35 -14.53 -3.29
C LEU A 266 1.00 -15.18 -2.95
N LEU A 267 2.03 -14.80 -3.70
CA LEU A 267 3.41 -15.17 -3.40
C LEU A 267 3.88 -14.46 -2.13
N GLU A 268 4.82 -15.05 -1.39
CA GLU A 268 5.33 -14.49 -0.14
C GLU A 268 5.88 -13.05 -0.30
N THR A 269 6.62 -12.79 -1.38
CA THR A 269 7.13 -11.45 -1.71
C THR A 269 6.00 -10.44 -1.95
N THR A 270 4.90 -10.88 -2.57
CA THR A 270 3.70 -10.06 -2.77
C THR A 270 2.92 -9.87 -1.45
N LYS A 271 2.81 -10.90 -0.62
CA LYS A 271 2.16 -10.83 0.70
C LYS A 271 2.84 -9.81 1.60
N GLN A 272 4.18 -9.76 1.61
CA GLN A 272 4.95 -8.78 2.39
C GLN A 272 4.60 -7.34 1.98
N LEU A 273 4.58 -7.06 0.67
CA LEU A 273 4.19 -5.77 0.13
C LEU A 273 2.74 -5.38 0.52
N VAL A 274 1.78 -6.30 0.33
CA VAL A 274 0.36 -6.08 0.65
C VAL A 274 0.18 -5.84 2.15
N THR A 275 0.77 -6.70 2.99
CA THR A 275 0.74 -6.60 4.46
C THR A 275 1.19 -5.23 4.93
N ARG A 276 2.31 -4.71 4.40
CA ARG A 276 2.86 -3.41 4.78
C ARG A 276 1.87 -2.27 4.50
N ILE A 277 1.31 -2.23 3.29
CA ILE A 277 0.42 -1.15 2.87
C ILE A 277 -0.92 -1.23 3.62
N HIS A 278 -1.47 -2.43 3.81
CA HIS A 278 -2.69 -2.63 4.58
C HIS A 278 -2.51 -2.31 6.06
N LEU A 279 -1.40 -2.70 6.70
CA LEU A 279 -1.10 -2.29 8.08
C LEU A 279 -1.03 -0.77 8.21
N TYR A 280 -0.35 -0.11 7.26
CA TYR A 280 -0.29 1.35 7.25
C TYR A 280 -1.69 1.96 7.09
N PHE A 281 -2.54 1.40 6.22
CA PHE A 281 -3.92 1.83 6.04
C PHE A 281 -4.75 1.71 7.32
N ILE A 282 -4.73 0.53 7.92
CA ILE A 282 -5.44 0.22 9.16
C ILE A 282 -5.05 1.21 10.26
N ASN A 283 -3.75 1.39 10.46
CA ASN A 283 -3.26 2.29 11.50
C ASN A 283 -3.71 3.72 11.28
N GLN A 284 -3.71 4.19 10.04
CA GLN A 284 -4.15 5.54 9.70
C GLN A 284 -5.67 5.71 9.77
N MET A 285 -6.45 4.67 9.47
CA MET A 285 -7.91 4.65 9.61
C MET A 285 -8.36 4.67 11.07
N ARG A 286 -7.60 4.00 11.94
CA ARG A 286 -7.92 3.84 13.36
C ARG A 286 -8.10 5.18 14.10
N ARG A 287 -7.56 6.28 13.58
CA ARG A 287 -7.79 7.63 14.15
C ARG A 287 -9.22 8.15 14.06
N PHE A 288 -10.04 7.51 13.25
CA PHE A 288 -11.46 7.78 13.13
C PHE A 288 -12.29 6.77 13.94
N SER A 289 -11.64 5.91 14.74
CA SER A 289 -12.29 4.96 15.63
C SER A 289 -12.89 5.68 16.83
N LYS A 290 -14.08 5.25 17.24
CA LYS A 290 -14.68 5.63 18.53
C LYS A 290 -14.19 4.75 19.67
N LEU A 291 -13.57 3.62 19.36
CA LEU A 291 -13.03 2.71 20.34
C LEU A 291 -11.79 3.34 20.97
N THR A 292 -12.00 3.96 22.12
CA THR A 292 -10.98 4.60 22.94
C THR A 292 -11.01 4.03 24.34
N ILE A 293 -9.84 3.79 24.92
CA ILE A 293 -9.73 3.33 26.31
C ILE A 293 -10.09 4.53 27.20
N GLN A 294 -11.17 4.42 27.97
CA GLN A 294 -11.62 5.48 28.88
C GLN A 294 -10.75 5.46 30.14
N ILE A 295 -9.91 6.48 30.32
CA ILE A 295 -8.99 6.62 31.44
C ILE A 295 -9.47 7.75 32.35
N GLY A 296 -9.85 7.40 33.57
CA GLY A 296 -10.12 8.36 34.64
C GLY A 296 -8.85 8.59 35.45
N VAL A 297 -8.56 9.84 35.77
CA VAL A 297 -7.41 10.20 36.61
C VAL A 297 -7.89 10.88 37.88
N PHE A 298 -7.42 10.41 39.04
CA PHE A 298 -7.76 10.95 40.34
C PHE A 298 -6.55 10.98 41.26
N CYS A 299 -6.12 12.16 41.70
CA CYS A 299 -5.12 12.30 42.75
C CYS A 299 -5.78 12.75 44.07
N SER A 300 -5.43 12.07 45.16
CA SER A 300 -6.04 12.23 46.49
C SER A 300 -5.77 13.57 47.15
N ARG A 301 -4.68 14.25 46.76
CA ARG A 301 -4.21 15.48 47.41
C ARG A 301 -4.89 16.74 46.91
N ASP A 302 -4.87 16.97 45.60
CA ASP A 302 -5.39 18.19 44.98
C ASP A 302 -5.57 18.03 43.46
N ASN A 303 -6.42 18.89 42.88
CA ASN A 303 -6.75 18.86 41.46
C ASN A 303 -5.59 19.28 40.55
N LEU A 304 -4.61 20.05 41.04
CA LEU A 304 -3.43 20.41 40.25
C LEU A 304 -2.58 19.17 39.96
N GLN A 305 -2.41 18.28 40.93
CA GLN A 305 -1.74 16.99 40.71
C GLN A 305 -2.50 16.11 39.72
N THR A 306 -3.83 16.06 39.80
CA THR A 306 -4.66 15.35 38.81
C THR A 306 -4.40 15.89 37.40
N ASN A 307 -4.40 17.22 37.23
CA ASN A 307 -4.14 17.86 35.93
C ASN A 307 -2.74 17.57 35.38
N ILE A 308 -1.70 17.67 36.22
CA ILE A 308 -0.32 17.36 35.81
C ILE A 308 -0.19 15.89 35.40
N MET A 309 -0.83 14.98 36.14
CA MET A 309 -0.83 13.55 35.84
C MET A 309 -1.52 13.27 34.51
N MET A 310 -2.71 13.86 34.28
CA MET A 310 -3.42 13.75 33.02
C MET A 310 -2.59 14.24 31.83
N GLU A 311 -1.95 15.41 31.94
CA GLU A 311 -1.08 15.94 30.89
C GLU A 311 0.10 14.99 30.61
N SER A 312 0.69 14.42 31.65
CA SER A 312 1.80 13.48 31.52
C SER A 312 1.38 12.19 30.81
N ILE A 313 0.21 11.64 31.17
CA ILE A 313 -0.39 10.46 30.51
C ILE A 313 -0.68 10.76 29.04
N LYS A 314 -1.32 11.90 28.75
CA LYS A 314 -1.62 12.31 27.37
C LYS A 314 -0.34 12.45 26.55
N ASN A 315 0.65 13.18 27.05
CA ASN A 315 1.91 13.38 26.32
C ASN A 315 2.64 12.07 26.04
N GLU A 316 2.61 11.11 26.96
CA GLU A 316 3.31 9.84 26.81
C GLU A 316 2.56 8.82 25.94
N PHE A 317 1.22 8.79 26.04
CA PHE A 317 0.40 7.68 25.54
C PHE A 317 -0.62 8.06 24.46
N ASP A 318 -1.03 9.32 24.32
CA ASP A 318 -2.07 9.73 23.36
C ASP A 318 -1.65 9.52 21.91
N THR A 319 -0.35 9.62 21.65
CA THR A 319 0.20 9.25 20.34
C THR A 319 0.17 7.73 20.14
N LYS A 320 0.37 6.94 21.22
CA LYS A 320 0.63 5.49 21.18
C LYS A 320 -0.59 4.60 21.26
N PHE A 321 -1.60 5.09 21.97
CA PHE A 321 -2.81 4.38 22.28
C PHE A 321 -3.97 5.35 22.04
N TYR A 322 -5.07 4.83 21.53
CA TYR A 322 -6.31 5.60 21.42
C TYR A 322 -6.97 5.65 22.78
N ILE A 323 -6.61 6.66 23.57
CA ILE A 323 -7.09 6.86 24.93
C ILE A 323 -7.96 8.11 24.99
N HIS A 324 -8.96 8.09 25.85
CA HIS A 324 -9.65 9.30 26.29
C HIS A 324 -9.33 9.49 27.76
N CYS A 325 -8.51 10.51 28.06
CA CYS A 325 -8.00 10.76 29.42
C CYS A 325 -8.62 12.03 30.00
N GLU A 326 -9.25 11.91 31.16
CA GLU A 326 -9.96 12.99 31.85
C GLU A 326 -9.93 12.81 33.37
N GLU A 327 -10.36 13.84 34.10
CA GLU A 327 -10.51 13.78 35.55
C GLU A 327 -11.66 12.82 35.87
N ALA A 328 -11.45 11.93 36.86
CA ALA A 328 -12.43 10.90 37.17
C ALA A 328 -13.72 11.50 37.75
N GLU A 329 -14.86 11.13 37.18
CA GLU A 329 -16.18 11.54 37.64
C GLU A 329 -16.96 10.36 38.26
N VAL A 330 -17.68 10.61 39.36
CA VAL A 330 -18.43 9.60 40.14
C VAL A 330 -19.48 8.85 39.31
N LYS A 331 -20.04 9.48 38.27
CA LYS A 331 -21.14 8.92 37.47
C LYS A 331 -20.69 8.30 36.15
N LYS A 332 -19.40 8.24 35.89
CA LYS A 332 -18.85 7.76 34.63
C LYS A 332 -18.09 6.46 34.84
N ASP A 333 -18.22 5.55 33.88
CA ASP A 333 -17.52 4.28 33.86
C ASP A 333 -16.20 4.43 33.11
N TYR A 334 -15.12 3.98 33.73
CA TYR A 334 -13.78 3.98 33.14
C TYR A 334 -13.30 2.57 32.85
N ASP A 335 -12.56 2.39 31.76
CA ASP A 335 -11.84 1.15 31.53
C ASP A 335 -10.68 1.04 32.52
N LEU A 336 -9.98 2.14 32.76
CA LEU A 336 -8.85 2.22 33.69
C LEU A 336 -8.97 3.45 34.57
N LEU A 337 -8.90 3.26 35.90
CA LEU A 337 -8.69 4.35 36.84
C LEU A 337 -7.20 4.44 37.18
N ILE A 338 -6.62 5.63 37.04
CA ILE A 338 -5.25 5.93 37.47
C ILE A 338 -5.29 6.83 38.69
N SER A 339 -4.59 6.44 39.76
CA SER A 339 -4.54 7.23 40.99
C SER A 339 -3.19 7.21 41.67
N ASP A 340 -2.92 8.21 42.52
CA ASP A 340 -1.76 8.28 43.42
C ASP A 340 -1.96 7.45 44.71
N SER A 341 -3.19 7.00 44.99
CA SER A 341 -3.50 6.24 46.19
C SER A 341 -4.76 5.37 46.03
N ALA A 342 -4.93 4.40 46.92
CA ALA A 342 -6.18 3.66 47.03
C ALA A 342 -7.27 4.42 47.82
N PHE A 343 -6.98 5.62 48.32
CA PHE A 343 -7.91 6.39 49.13
C PHE A 343 -8.90 7.14 48.23
N GLY A 344 -10.19 7.11 48.55
CA GLY A 344 -11.22 7.86 47.82
C GLY A 344 -11.64 7.30 46.47
N ILE A 345 -10.97 6.25 45.95
CA ILE A 345 -11.30 5.68 44.63
C ILE A 345 -12.65 4.96 44.56
N GLN A 346 -13.20 4.55 45.71
CA GLN A 346 -14.44 3.77 45.83
C GLN A 346 -15.67 4.51 45.31
N GLN A 347 -15.57 5.82 45.12
CA GLN A 347 -16.63 6.65 44.56
C GLN A 347 -16.71 6.59 43.03
N PHE A 348 -15.71 6.01 42.36
CA PHE A 348 -15.66 5.92 40.89
C PHE A 348 -15.98 4.51 40.41
N SER A 349 -16.53 4.42 39.20
CA SER A 349 -16.77 3.14 38.54
C SER A 349 -15.67 2.87 37.51
N PHE A 350 -14.99 1.72 37.64
CA PHE A 350 -13.88 1.37 36.76
C PHE A 350 -13.70 -0.15 36.64
N LYS A 351 -13.13 -0.61 35.51
CA LYS A 351 -12.81 -2.05 35.30
C LYS A 351 -11.49 -2.45 35.97
N ASP A 352 -10.40 -1.71 35.71
CA ASP A 352 -9.09 -1.92 36.36
C ASP A 352 -8.58 -0.63 37.05
N LEU A 353 -7.70 -0.82 38.04
CA LEU A 353 -7.04 0.25 38.79
C LEU A 353 -5.53 0.16 38.60
N TYR A 354 -4.88 1.30 38.36
CA TYR A 354 -3.44 1.43 38.42
C TYR A 354 -3.03 2.52 39.41
N ILE A 355 -2.24 2.16 40.42
CA ILE A 355 -1.72 3.10 41.42
C ILE A 355 -0.31 3.52 41.03
N ILE A 356 -0.13 4.81 40.75
CA ILE A 356 1.13 5.43 40.38
C ILE A 356 1.89 5.86 41.62
N ASN A 357 3.17 5.52 41.66
CA ASN A 357 4.07 5.97 42.72
C ASN A 357 4.84 7.22 42.29
N ASP A 358 5.38 7.24 41.07
CA ASP A 358 6.02 8.42 40.48
C ASP A 358 6.08 8.28 38.95
N PHE A 359 5.26 9.09 38.25
CA PHE A 359 5.13 9.10 36.79
C PHE A 359 6.43 9.41 36.04
N LYS A 360 7.49 9.85 36.75
CA LYS A 360 8.83 10.03 36.17
C LYS A 360 9.66 8.75 36.06
N THR A 361 9.24 7.67 36.71
CA THR A 361 10.00 6.42 36.68
C THR A 361 9.72 5.65 35.38
N GLN A 362 10.78 5.14 34.73
CA GLN A 362 10.61 4.26 33.57
C GLN A 362 9.76 3.02 33.88
N ALA A 363 9.65 2.62 35.15
CA ALA A 363 8.86 1.48 35.60
C ALA A 363 7.35 1.70 35.41
N ASP A 364 6.81 2.84 35.88
CA ASP A 364 5.38 3.16 35.74
C ASP A 364 4.99 3.30 34.27
N ILE A 365 5.82 3.96 33.45
CA ILE A 365 5.59 4.07 32.01
C ILE A 365 5.57 2.69 31.34
N GLN A 366 6.52 1.79 31.68
CA GLN A 366 6.56 0.44 31.11
C GLN A 366 5.37 -0.41 31.55
N ALA A 367 4.94 -0.32 32.80
CA ALA A 367 3.80 -1.06 33.32
C ALA A 367 2.48 -0.60 32.67
N LEU A 368 2.24 0.72 32.60
CA LEU A 368 1.09 1.28 31.89
C LEU A 368 1.12 0.95 30.40
N THR A 369 2.30 0.97 29.76
CA THR A 369 2.43 0.53 28.36
C THR A 369 1.97 -0.90 28.16
N ARG A 370 2.32 -1.82 29.08
CA ARG A 370 1.89 -3.23 28.99
C ARG A 370 0.39 -3.35 29.20
N LEU A 371 -0.15 -2.67 30.21
CA LEU A 371 -1.57 -2.69 30.52
C LEU A 371 -2.42 -2.15 29.35
N LEU A 372 -2.05 -0.99 28.80
CA LEU A 372 -2.73 -0.41 27.65
C LEU A 372 -2.61 -1.27 26.39
N LYS A 373 -1.50 -2.00 26.19
CA LYS A 373 -1.36 -3.00 25.12
C LYS A 373 -2.34 -4.16 25.29
N ASP A 374 -2.54 -4.62 26.52
CA ASP A 374 -3.46 -5.73 26.80
C ASP A 374 -4.92 -5.30 26.61
N TYR A 375 -5.28 -4.07 27.03
CA TYR A 375 -6.58 -3.46 26.70
C TYR A 375 -6.78 -3.32 25.20
N SER A 376 -5.77 -2.79 24.51
CA SER A 376 -5.78 -2.65 23.05
C SER A 376 -6.05 -3.99 22.35
N LYS A 377 -5.42 -5.07 22.80
CA LYS A 377 -5.68 -6.42 22.27
C LYS A 377 -7.06 -6.97 22.60
N LYS A 378 -7.53 -6.83 23.84
CA LYS A 378 -8.81 -7.40 24.30
C LYS A 378 -10.01 -6.72 23.67
N GLU A 379 -9.95 -5.40 23.55
CA GLU A 379 -11.05 -4.58 23.02
C GLU A 379 -10.98 -4.42 21.49
N GLY A 380 -9.99 -5.06 20.84
CA GLY A 380 -9.76 -4.91 19.40
C GLY A 380 -9.34 -3.49 18.99
N ILE A 381 -8.84 -2.71 19.96
CA ILE A 381 -8.35 -1.33 19.79
C ILE A 381 -6.95 -1.40 19.22
#